data_AF-A0A7S3RDT2-F1
#
_entry.id   AF-A0A7S3RDT2-F1
#
_cell.length_a   1.000
_cell.length_b   1.000
_cell.length_c   1.000
_cell.angle_alpha   90.00
_cell.angle_beta   90.00
_cell.angle_gamma   90.00
#
_symmetry.space_group_name_H-M   'P 1'
#
loop_
_entity.id
_entity.type
_entity.pdbx_description
1 polymer ?
#
loop_
_entity_poly.entity_id
_entity_poly.type
_entity_poly.pdbx_seq_one_letter_code
_entity_poly.pdbx_strand_id
1 'polypeptide(L)'
;AGSGSRDGLGGPCASFGGAGGGAEVLLCGGNDVGGLRASASYPQLIAQPGLHDIDTREMNPTRVMFDLCVPWSDSAFWWRFNPILDATKRVMDTYMAAMLTALRIVARADLPVGAAYALAIPLIAYFAGRPSAAAAEVWAGWWEPDMLAYQAIYAPLRWPITVRLVRRTVGRDILHEERRIAGRRIVMMQTRRSARAWAVRYREAAARGEPPPERPTVLFVPGGAFITDFEAADYFFLHRWVRQCEAIVVYVCYDYAPQVPYPGPML
;
A
#
# COMPACT_ATOMS: atom_id res chain seq x y z
N ALA A 1 -63.85 -9.35 -15.88
CA ALA A 1 -63.13 -10.64 -15.82
C ALA A 1 -61.71 -10.39 -16.33
N GLY A 2 -60.76 -10.16 -15.41
CA GLY A 2 -59.37 -9.82 -15.71
C GLY A 2 -58.45 -10.96 -15.29
N SER A 3 -57.54 -11.35 -16.17
CA SER A 3 -56.44 -12.27 -15.90
C SER A 3 -55.20 -11.48 -15.47
N GLY A 4 -54.68 -11.79 -14.28
CA GLY A 4 -53.48 -11.18 -13.73
C GLY A 4 -52.62 -12.25 -13.07
N SER A 5 -51.38 -12.37 -13.55
CA SER A 5 -50.37 -13.32 -13.09
C SER A 5 -49.37 -12.68 -12.13
N ARG A 6 -48.84 -13.52 -11.23
CA ARG A 6 -47.52 -13.52 -10.58
C ARG A 6 -47.29 -12.74 -9.28
N ASP A 7 -46.99 -13.59 -8.28
CA ASP A 7 -45.81 -13.60 -7.41
C ASP A 7 -45.68 -12.59 -6.26
N GLY A 8 -45.45 -13.15 -5.06
CA GLY A 8 -45.05 -12.40 -3.86
C GLY A 8 -45.23 -13.21 -2.59
N LEU A 9 -44.46 -14.29 -2.41
CA LEU A 9 -44.34 -15.00 -1.13
C LEU A 9 -43.65 -14.09 -0.10
N GLY A 10 -44.39 -13.75 0.95
CA GLY A 10 -43.85 -13.20 2.19
C GLY A 10 -43.50 -14.31 3.18
N GLY A 11 -42.74 -13.96 4.20
CA GLY A 11 -42.70 -14.72 5.45
C GLY A 11 -41.40 -14.59 6.25
N PRO A 12 -41.44 -14.72 7.59
CA PRO A 12 -40.92 -13.69 8.48
C PRO A 12 -39.99 -14.18 9.62
N CYS A 13 -39.51 -13.22 10.42
CA CYS A 13 -39.14 -13.22 11.84
C CYS A 13 -38.76 -14.53 12.57
N ALA A 14 -37.61 -14.51 13.28
CA ALA A 14 -37.46 -15.16 14.58
C ALA A 14 -36.42 -14.45 15.46
N SER A 15 -36.76 -14.32 16.75
CA SER A 15 -36.02 -13.64 17.83
C SER A 15 -35.62 -14.63 18.94
N PHE A 16 -34.42 -14.45 19.49
CA PHE A 16 -33.88 -14.69 20.85
C PHE A 16 -34.29 -15.87 21.77
N GLY A 17 -33.26 -16.47 22.38
CA GLY A 17 -33.22 -17.18 23.69
C GLY A 17 -32.42 -18.49 23.60
N GLY A 18 -31.45 -18.88 24.45
CA GLY A 18 -30.83 -18.37 25.67
C GLY A 18 -29.85 -19.44 26.24
N ALA A 19 -28.85 -19.00 27.01
CA ALA A 19 -28.07 -19.70 28.06
C ALA A 19 -27.32 -21.03 27.82
N GLY A 20 -26.02 -21.03 28.18
CA GLY A 20 -25.41 -22.15 28.94
C GLY A 20 -24.18 -22.84 28.36
N GLY A 21 -23.00 -22.49 28.88
CA GLY A 21 -21.95 -23.42 29.36
C GLY A 21 -21.26 -24.42 28.42
N GLY A 22 -19.93 -24.43 28.45
CA GLY A 22 -19.13 -25.64 28.21
C GLY A 22 -18.27 -25.58 26.95
N ALA A 23 -16.97 -25.39 27.14
CA ALA A 23 -15.98 -25.64 26.12
C ALA A 23 -15.91 -27.15 25.81
N GLU A 24 -16.02 -27.50 24.53
CA GLU A 24 -15.38 -28.71 24.01
C GLU A 24 -14.61 -28.34 22.75
N VAL A 25 -13.29 -28.36 22.90
CA VAL A 25 -12.31 -28.31 21.81
C VAL A 25 -12.39 -29.66 21.11
N LEU A 26 -13.09 -29.72 19.97
CA LEU A 26 -13.04 -30.86 19.08
C LEU A 26 -12.04 -30.56 17.95
N LEU A 27 -10.79 -31.00 18.16
CA LEU A 27 -9.81 -31.23 17.10
C LEU A 27 -10.28 -32.44 16.28
N CYS A 28 -10.96 -32.21 15.17
CA CYS A 28 -11.13 -33.22 14.14
C CYS A 28 -10.41 -32.77 12.87
N GLY A 29 -9.26 -33.38 12.63
CA GLY A 29 -8.66 -33.46 11.31
C GLY A 29 -9.59 -34.23 10.38
N GLY A 30 -9.95 -33.59 9.27
CA GLY A 30 -10.64 -34.16 8.14
C GLY A 30 -10.32 -33.31 6.94
N ASN A 31 -9.45 -33.81 6.06
CA ASN A 31 -9.28 -33.29 4.72
C ASN A 31 -10.64 -33.40 4.01
N ASP A 32 -11.32 -32.27 3.81
CA ASP A 32 -11.83 -31.85 2.50
C ASP A 32 -12.75 -30.62 2.60
N VAL A 33 -12.40 -29.62 1.79
CA VAL A 33 -13.26 -28.59 1.17
C VAL A 33 -14.14 -27.74 2.12
N GLY A 34 -13.63 -26.57 2.52
CA GLY A 34 -14.48 -25.51 3.10
C GLY A 34 -13.82 -24.59 4.12
N GLY A 35 -12.53 -24.78 4.43
CA GLY A 35 -11.81 -23.92 5.38
C GLY A 35 -11.71 -22.48 4.88
N LEU A 36 -12.26 -21.55 5.68
CA LEU A 36 -12.10 -20.10 5.58
C LEU A 36 -10.75 -19.73 4.97
N ARG A 37 -10.79 -19.30 3.70
CA ARG A 37 -9.63 -18.81 2.96
C ARG A 37 -8.93 -17.75 3.81
N ALA A 38 -7.66 -17.99 4.11
CA ALA A 38 -6.85 -17.06 4.88
C ALA A 38 -6.94 -15.66 4.27
N SER A 39 -7.46 -14.72 5.06
CA SER A 39 -7.68 -13.32 4.71
C SER A 39 -6.38 -12.68 4.20
N ALA A 40 -6.37 -12.26 2.93
CA ALA A 40 -5.28 -11.48 2.38
C ALA A 40 -5.36 -10.02 2.90
N SER A 41 -4.32 -9.50 3.55
CA SER A 41 -4.22 -8.06 3.85
C SER A 41 -3.65 -7.30 2.65
N TYR A 42 -3.92 -6.01 2.53
CA TYR A 42 -3.44 -5.16 1.41
C TYR A 42 -1.94 -5.16 1.13
N PRO A 43 -1.04 -5.24 2.13
CA PRO A 43 0.37 -5.50 1.85
C PRO A 43 0.61 -6.80 1.09
N GLN A 44 -0.24 -7.82 1.27
CA GLN A 44 -0.18 -9.09 0.52
C GLN A 44 -0.74 -8.94 -0.90
N LEU A 45 -1.74 -8.07 -1.12
CA LEU A 45 -2.23 -7.76 -2.47
C LEU A 45 -1.25 -6.86 -3.25
N ILE A 46 -0.61 -5.88 -2.60
CA ILE A 46 0.48 -5.07 -3.19
C ILE A 46 1.73 -5.92 -3.43
N ALA A 47 2.06 -6.84 -2.53
CA ALA A 47 3.19 -7.76 -2.69
C ALA A 47 2.88 -8.96 -3.60
N GLN A 48 1.70 -9.01 -4.23
CA GLN A 48 1.34 -9.95 -5.29
C GLN A 48 1.43 -9.25 -6.66
N PRO A 49 2.61 -9.12 -7.27
CA PRO A 49 2.64 -8.95 -8.72
C PRO A 49 2.28 -10.29 -9.34
N GLY A 50 1.17 -10.34 -10.07
CA GLY A 50 0.87 -11.50 -10.90
C GLY A 50 -0.61 -11.81 -11.10
N LEU A 51 -1.56 -11.22 -10.36
CA LEU A 51 -2.98 -11.48 -10.62
C LEU A 51 -3.56 -10.65 -11.78
N HIS A 52 -2.88 -9.58 -12.20
CA HIS A 52 -3.38 -8.68 -13.25
C HIS A 52 -2.40 -8.42 -14.41
N ASP A 53 -1.16 -8.90 -14.34
CA ASP A 53 -0.19 -8.83 -15.45
C ASP A 53 0.08 -10.23 -16.02
N ILE A 54 -0.89 -10.73 -16.77
CA ILE A 54 -0.70 -11.87 -17.68
C ILE A 54 -0.70 -11.29 -19.10
N ASP A 55 0.44 -10.78 -19.53
CA ASP A 55 1.18 -11.34 -20.67
C ASP A 55 2.46 -10.52 -20.90
N THR A 56 3.62 -11.16 -20.91
CA THR A 56 4.76 -10.88 -21.80
C THR A 56 6.01 -11.57 -21.24
N ARG A 57 6.46 -12.57 -21.99
CA ARG A 57 7.61 -13.44 -21.71
C ARG A 57 8.98 -12.73 -21.75
N GLU A 58 9.03 -11.41 -21.62
CA GLU A 58 10.21 -10.59 -21.92
C GLU A 58 10.71 -9.69 -20.77
N MET A 59 10.04 -9.61 -19.61
CA MET A 59 10.53 -8.82 -18.48
C MET A 59 11.53 -9.58 -17.58
N ASN A 60 12.75 -9.75 -18.07
CA ASN A 60 13.83 -10.42 -17.32
C ASN A 60 14.46 -9.60 -16.16
N PRO A 61 14.53 -8.24 -16.15
CA PRO A 61 15.12 -7.50 -15.03
C PRO A 61 14.22 -7.48 -13.78
N THR A 62 12.91 -7.31 -13.97
CA THR A 62 11.93 -7.26 -12.87
C THR A 62 11.81 -8.60 -12.17
N ARG A 63 11.86 -9.70 -12.92
CA ARG A 63 11.78 -11.07 -12.39
C ARG A 63 13.00 -11.44 -11.54
N VAL A 64 14.21 -11.07 -11.97
CA VAL A 64 15.44 -11.28 -11.16
C VAL A 64 15.42 -10.44 -9.89
N MET A 65 14.93 -9.19 -9.94
CA MET A 65 14.76 -8.39 -8.72
C MET A 65 13.70 -8.98 -7.78
N PHE A 66 12.63 -9.58 -8.31
CA PHE A 66 11.57 -10.19 -7.52
C PHE A 66 11.99 -11.52 -6.90
N ASP A 67 12.63 -12.40 -7.67
CA ASP A 67 13.14 -13.70 -7.19
C ASP A 67 14.21 -13.54 -6.10
N LEU A 68 14.91 -12.40 -6.05
CA LEU A 68 15.86 -12.05 -4.98
C LEU A 68 15.22 -11.34 -3.77
N CYS A 69 14.01 -10.76 -3.90
CA CYS A 69 13.43 -9.90 -2.86
C CYS A 69 12.14 -10.43 -2.23
N VAL A 70 11.34 -11.26 -2.91
CA VAL A 70 10.08 -11.79 -2.38
C VAL A 70 9.80 -13.20 -2.95
N PRO A 71 9.89 -14.27 -2.15
CA PRO A 71 9.52 -15.60 -2.62
C PRO A 71 7.99 -15.74 -2.74
N TRP A 72 7.53 -15.90 -3.98
CA TRP A 72 6.32 -16.52 -4.56
C TRP A 72 5.07 -16.80 -3.67
N SER A 73 3.90 -16.53 -4.24
CA SER A 73 2.73 -15.93 -3.58
C SER A 73 1.44 -16.77 -3.45
N ASP A 74 1.44 -18.07 -3.68
CA ASP A 74 0.16 -18.79 -3.78
C ASP A 74 -0.34 -19.41 -2.47
N SER A 75 0.44 -19.27 -1.40
CA SER A 75 0.00 -19.55 -0.04
C SER A 75 0.96 -18.87 0.95
N ALA A 76 0.74 -17.59 1.24
CA ALA A 76 1.57 -16.82 2.18
C ALA A 76 1.37 -17.24 3.66
N PHE A 77 1.13 -18.53 3.94
CA PHE A 77 1.08 -19.07 5.31
C PHE A 77 2.40 -18.81 6.03
N TRP A 78 3.52 -18.84 5.31
CA TRP A 78 4.88 -18.57 5.80
C TRP A 78 5.08 -17.17 6.39
N TRP A 79 4.24 -16.18 6.06
CA TRP A 79 4.29 -14.86 6.71
C TRP A 79 4.04 -14.95 8.21
N ARG A 80 3.15 -15.86 8.66
CA ARG A 80 2.88 -16.08 10.08
C ARG A 80 4.07 -16.74 10.81
N PHE A 81 4.95 -17.40 10.06
CA PHE A 81 6.14 -18.06 10.61
C PHE A 81 7.35 -17.13 10.62
N ASN A 82 7.32 -16.02 9.89
CA ASN A 82 8.30 -14.96 10.01
C ASN A 82 7.82 -13.94 11.05
N PRO A 83 8.46 -13.86 12.24
CA PRO A 83 7.97 -13.02 13.33
C PRO A 83 7.94 -11.53 12.97
N ILE A 84 8.81 -11.08 12.05
CA ILE A 84 8.83 -9.68 11.59
C ILE A 84 7.63 -9.42 10.69
N LEU A 85 7.38 -10.27 9.69
CA LEU A 85 6.24 -10.08 8.77
C LEU A 85 4.89 -10.23 9.49
N ASP A 86 4.80 -11.17 10.44
CA ASP A 86 3.63 -11.36 11.28
C ASP A 86 3.37 -10.16 12.20
N ALA A 87 4.43 -9.60 12.82
CA ALA A 87 4.32 -8.36 13.58
C ALA A 87 3.93 -7.16 12.69
N THR A 88 4.54 -7.01 11.51
CA THR A 88 4.19 -5.95 10.55
C THR A 88 2.73 -6.07 10.12
N LYS A 89 2.26 -7.28 9.78
CA LYS A 89 0.85 -7.50 9.45
C LYS A 89 -0.06 -7.08 10.59
N ARG A 90 0.21 -7.51 11.82
CA ARG A 90 -0.58 -7.12 12.99
C ARG A 90 -0.63 -5.61 13.16
N VAL A 91 0.51 -4.93 13.07
CA VAL A 91 0.59 -3.46 13.20
C VAL A 91 -0.25 -2.78 12.11
N MET A 92 -0.14 -3.25 10.87
CA MET A 92 -0.93 -2.72 9.76
C MET A 92 -2.43 -2.97 9.97
N ASP A 93 -2.83 -4.19 10.35
CA ASP A 93 -4.23 -4.52 10.60
C ASP A 93 -4.80 -3.68 11.75
N THR A 94 -4.04 -3.51 12.84
CA THR A 94 -4.41 -2.65 13.98
C THR A 94 -4.60 -1.20 13.55
N TYR A 95 -3.65 -0.63 12.82
CA TYR A 95 -3.72 0.75 12.35
C TYR A 95 -4.90 0.97 11.40
N MET A 96 -5.07 0.08 10.42
CA MET A 96 -6.14 0.15 9.44
C MET A 96 -7.51 0.01 10.09
N ALA A 97 -7.70 -0.97 10.99
CA ALA A 97 -8.95 -1.13 11.73
C ALA A 97 -9.30 0.10 12.58
N ALA A 98 -8.30 0.68 13.24
CA ALA A 98 -8.46 1.89 14.03
C ALA A 98 -8.90 3.08 13.14
N MET A 99 -8.23 3.27 12.00
CA MET A 99 -8.58 4.35 11.06
C MET A 99 -9.95 4.14 10.40
N LEU A 100 -10.28 2.94 9.92
CA LEU A 100 -11.59 2.63 9.35
C LEU A 100 -12.71 2.90 10.36
N THR A 101 -12.51 2.50 11.61
CA THR A 101 -13.47 2.75 12.70
C THR A 101 -13.57 4.24 13.02
N ALA A 102 -12.44 4.95 13.10
CA ALA A 102 -12.41 6.38 13.34
C ALA A 102 -13.12 7.16 12.22
N LEU A 103 -12.88 6.83 10.95
CA LEU A 103 -13.52 7.45 9.80
C LEU A 103 -15.05 7.27 9.82
N ARG A 104 -15.54 6.07 10.17
CA ARG A 104 -16.99 5.83 10.34
C ARG A 104 -17.59 6.68 11.47
N ILE A 105 -16.87 6.84 12.59
CA ILE A 105 -17.32 7.68 13.70
C ILE A 105 -17.38 9.16 13.28
N VAL A 106 -16.32 9.64 12.64
CA VAL A 106 -16.21 11.03 12.14
C VAL A 106 -17.30 11.33 11.13
N ALA A 107 -17.56 10.43 10.18
CA ALA A 107 -18.61 10.59 9.18
C ALA A 107 -20.01 10.64 9.82
N ARG A 108 -20.29 9.80 10.83
CA ARG A 108 -21.56 9.82 11.56
C ARG A 108 -21.75 11.07 12.43
N ALA A 109 -20.66 11.64 12.91
CA ALA A 109 -20.64 12.83 13.75
C ALA A 109 -20.48 14.13 12.96
N ASP A 110 -20.43 14.07 11.63
CA ASP A 110 -20.18 15.21 10.72
C ASP A 110 -18.92 16.02 11.09
N LEU A 111 -17.86 15.30 11.47
CA LEU A 111 -16.57 15.88 11.83
C LEU A 111 -15.62 15.92 10.62
N PRO A 112 -14.61 16.80 10.61
CA PRO A 112 -13.60 16.80 9.56
C PRO A 112 -12.77 15.50 9.59
N VAL A 113 -12.37 15.01 8.42
CA VAL A 113 -11.53 13.78 8.27
C VAL A 113 -10.28 13.82 9.15
N GLY A 114 -9.71 15.00 9.39
CA GLY A 114 -8.57 15.18 10.29
C GLY A 114 -8.81 14.68 11.73
N ALA A 115 -10.05 14.72 12.22
CA ALA A 115 -10.41 14.19 13.53
C ALA A 115 -10.24 12.67 13.62
N ALA A 116 -10.27 11.96 12.49
CA ALA A 116 -10.11 10.50 12.47
C ALA A 116 -8.71 10.09 12.97
N TYR A 117 -7.66 10.86 12.68
CA TYR A 117 -6.31 10.56 13.17
C TYR A 117 -6.20 10.68 14.69
N ALA A 118 -6.90 11.65 15.30
CA ALA A 118 -6.92 11.82 16.74
C ALA A 118 -7.70 10.67 17.41
N LEU A 119 -8.85 10.29 16.85
CA LEU A 119 -9.67 9.18 17.34
C LEU A 119 -9.00 7.81 17.11
N ALA A 120 -8.14 7.69 16.09
CA ALA A 120 -7.42 6.46 15.82
C ALA A 120 -6.42 6.12 16.94
N ILE A 121 -5.83 7.10 17.65
CA ILE A 121 -4.84 6.86 18.71
C ILE A 121 -5.37 5.92 19.82
N PRO A 122 -6.51 6.21 20.49
CA PRO A 122 -7.07 5.29 21.48
C PRO A 122 -7.56 3.98 20.85
N LEU A 123 -8.03 4.00 19.60
CA LEU A 123 -8.48 2.80 18.89
C LEU A 123 -7.32 1.86 18.54
N ILE A 124 -6.11 2.38 18.29
CA ILE A 124 -4.91 1.57 18.08
C ILE A 124 -4.64 0.72 19.33
N ALA A 125 -4.70 1.31 20.53
CA ALA A 125 -4.50 0.56 21.77
C ALA A 125 -5.57 -0.54 21.94
N TYR A 126 -6.82 -0.24 21.60
CA TYR A 126 -7.91 -1.21 21.61
C TYR A 126 -7.66 -2.39 20.65
N PHE A 127 -7.33 -2.11 19.38
CA PHE A 127 -7.13 -3.12 18.36
C PHE A 127 -5.81 -3.89 18.52
N ALA A 128 -4.79 -3.28 19.14
CA ALA A 128 -3.55 -3.98 19.52
C ALA A 128 -3.83 -5.08 20.54
N GLY A 129 -4.73 -4.82 21.50
CA GLY A 129 -5.20 -5.83 22.47
C GLY A 129 -6.17 -6.86 21.88
N ARG A 130 -6.67 -6.65 20.65
CA ARG A 130 -7.67 -7.51 19.98
C ARG A 130 -7.32 -7.76 18.50
N PRO A 131 -6.22 -8.47 18.20
CA PRO A 131 -5.76 -8.66 16.81
C PRO A 131 -6.80 -9.30 15.89
N SER A 132 -7.59 -10.26 16.39
CA SER A 132 -8.66 -10.90 15.61
C SER A 132 -9.76 -9.92 15.21
N ALA A 133 -10.12 -8.98 16.09
CA ALA A 133 -11.09 -7.93 15.78
C ALA A 133 -10.52 -6.95 14.74
N ALA A 134 -9.22 -6.62 14.85
CA ALA A 134 -8.54 -5.78 13.87
C ALA A 134 -8.56 -6.42 12.47
N ALA A 135 -8.17 -7.70 12.38
CA ALA A 135 -8.19 -8.45 11.13
C ALA A 135 -9.59 -8.55 10.51
N ALA A 136 -10.63 -8.79 11.33
CA ALA A 136 -12.01 -8.84 10.87
C ALA A 136 -12.51 -7.49 10.34
N GLU A 137 -12.19 -6.40 11.02
CA GLU A 137 -12.56 -5.05 10.59
C GLU A 137 -11.88 -4.67 9.27
N VAL A 138 -10.57 -4.96 9.14
CA VAL A 138 -9.85 -4.75 7.89
C VAL A 138 -10.43 -5.59 6.77
N TRP A 139 -10.73 -6.87 7.02
CA TRP A 139 -11.38 -7.74 6.03
C TRP A 139 -12.72 -7.18 5.55
N ALA A 140 -13.57 -6.70 6.47
CA ALA A 140 -14.84 -6.09 6.12
C ALA A 140 -14.64 -4.84 5.24
N GLY A 141 -13.66 -3.98 5.58
CA GLY A 141 -13.30 -2.82 4.77
C GLY A 141 -12.76 -3.17 3.37
N TRP A 142 -12.25 -4.39 3.18
CA TRP A 142 -11.83 -4.87 1.86
C TRP A 142 -12.97 -5.39 1.01
N TRP A 143 -14.02 -5.92 1.63
CA TRP A 143 -15.17 -6.44 0.90
C TRP A 143 -15.96 -5.33 0.20
N GLU A 144 -16.02 -4.15 0.80
CA GLU A 144 -16.66 -2.95 0.24
C GLU A 144 -15.67 -1.78 0.26
N PRO A 145 -14.73 -1.75 -0.71
CA PRO A 145 -13.61 -0.81 -0.65
C PRO A 145 -14.08 0.63 -0.94
N ASP A 146 -13.95 1.51 0.06
CA ASP A 146 -14.08 2.95 -0.08
C ASP A 146 -12.72 3.57 -0.41
N MET A 147 -12.54 4.00 -1.67
CA MET A 147 -11.30 4.60 -2.16
C MET A 147 -10.87 5.84 -1.36
N LEU A 148 -11.83 6.68 -0.94
CA LEU A 148 -11.55 7.90 -0.18
C LEU A 148 -11.12 7.56 1.24
N ALA A 149 -11.71 6.53 1.84
CA ALA A 149 -11.27 6.01 3.13
C ALA A 149 -9.82 5.51 3.06
N TYR A 150 -9.45 4.76 2.00
CA TYR A 150 -8.07 4.32 1.80
C TYR A 150 -7.09 5.46 1.57
N GLN A 151 -7.47 6.48 0.79
CA GLN A 151 -6.67 7.70 0.65
C GLN A 151 -6.43 8.39 2.01
N ALA A 152 -7.43 8.42 2.89
CA ALA A 152 -7.28 8.98 4.23
C ALA A 152 -6.39 8.11 5.12
N ILE A 153 -6.57 6.78 5.10
CA ILE A 153 -5.74 5.83 5.86
C ILE A 153 -4.26 5.98 5.50
N TYR A 154 -3.93 6.16 4.23
CA TYR A 154 -2.54 6.24 3.78
C TYR A 154 -1.99 7.67 3.66
N ALA A 155 -2.82 8.69 3.82
CA ALA A 155 -2.39 10.08 3.75
C ALA A 155 -1.20 10.44 4.67
N PRO A 156 -1.01 9.84 5.86
CA PRO A 156 0.17 10.14 6.66
C PRO A 156 1.50 9.84 5.96
N LEU A 157 1.55 8.90 5.02
CA LEU A 157 2.75 8.54 4.27
C LEU A 157 3.16 9.59 3.22
N ARG A 158 2.25 10.50 2.87
CA ARG A 158 2.51 11.65 1.99
C ARG A 158 2.60 12.97 2.74
N TRP A 159 2.41 12.97 4.06
CA TRP A 159 2.53 14.20 4.84
C TRP A 159 3.96 14.75 4.78
N PRO A 160 4.13 16.08 4.62
CA PRO A 160 5.46 16.68 4.52
C PRO A 160 6.37 16.35 5.70
N ILE A 161 5.81 16.18 6.90
CA ILE A 161 6.58 15.81 8.10
C ILE A 161 7.10 14.37 8.01
N THR A 162 6.27 13.41 7.59
CA THR A 162 6.66 12.01 7.42
C THR A 162 7.72 11.85 6.34
N VAL A 163 7.49 12.47 5.18
CA VAL A 163 8.44 12.48 4.06
C VAL A 163 9.78 13.10 4.50
N ARG A 164 9.74 14.24 5.20
CA ARG A 164 10.95 14.89 5.73
C ARG A 164 11.68 14.03 6.75
N LEU A 165 10.97 13.33 7.63
CA LEU A 165 11.56 12.40 8.59
C LEU A 165 12.29 11.27 7.87
N VAL A 166 11.68 10.64 6.86
CA VAL A 166 12.34 9.59 6.07
C VAL A 166 13.56 10.13 5.32
N ARG A 167 13.45 11.28 4.65
CA ARG A 167 14.60 11.92 3.98
C ARG A 167 15.75 12.20 4.93
N ARG A 168 15.48 12.62 6.17
CA ARG A 168 16.53 12.92 7.16
C ARG A 168 17.14 11.69 7.81
N THR A 169 16.33 10.67 8.11
CA THR A 169 16.76 9.48 8.86
C THR A 169 17.37 8.43 7.95
N VAL A 170 16.70 8.14 6.83
CA VAL A 170 17.09 7.08 5.90
C VAL A 170 17.80 7.65 4.68
N GLY A 171 17.56 8.90 4.29
CA GLY A 171 18.05 9.50 3.04
C GLY A 171 19.13 10.58 3.17
N ARG A 172 19.86 10.67 4.30
CA ARG A 172 20.73 11.83 4.61
C ARG A 172 21.81 12.12 3.55
N ASP A 173 22.32 11.09 2.90
CA ASP A 173 23.34 11.12 1.84
C ASP A 173 22.75 11.26 0.43
N ILE A 174 21.44 11.22 0.30
CA ILE A 174 20.70 11.36 -0.95
C ILE A 174 20.38 12.85 -1.16
N LEU A 175 20.57 13.31 -2.38
CA LEU A 175 20.09 14.60 -2.86
C LEU A 175 18.71 14.39 -3.46
N HIS A 176 17.75 15.21 -3.02
CA HIS A 176 16.41 15.29 -3.58
C HIS A 176 16.28 16.62 -4.30
N GLU A 177 16.00 16.55 -5.60
CA GLU A 177 15.69 17.72 -6.41
C GLU A 177 14.25 17.62 -6.88
N GLU A 178 13.41 18.56 -6.43
CA GLU A 178 12.01 18.60 -6.81
C GLU A 178 11.83 19.53 -8.01
N ARG A 179 11.13 19.04 -9.04
CA ARG A 179 10.79 19.80 -10.24
C ARG A 179 9.31 19.65 -10.54
N ARG A 180 8.76 20.62 -11.28
CA ARG A 180 7.46 20.48 -11.93
C ARG A 180 7.64 20.36 -13.43
N ILE A 181 7.18 19.27 -14.02
CA ILE A 181 7.21 19.03 -15.46
C ILE A 181 5.80 18.69 -15.90
N ALA A 182 5.28 19.40 -16.91
CA ALA A 182 3.89 19.24 -17.38
C ALA A 182 2.84 19.29 -16.24
N GLY A 183 3.05 20.17 -15.24
CA GLY A 183 2.15 20.30 -14.09
C GLY A 183 2.33 19.22 -12.99
N ARG A 184 3.08 18.15 -13.25
CA ARG A 184 3.34 17.06 -12.29
C ARG A 184 4.55 17.35 -11.42
N ARG A 185 4.48 16.97 -10.14
CA ARG A 185 5.65 17.00 -9.25
C ARG A 185 6.52 15.78 -9.54
N ILE A 186 7.81 16.01 -9.75
CA ILE A 186 8.81 14.99 -9.95
C ILE A 186 9.91 15.18 -8.92
N VAL A 187 10.35 14.09 -8.30
CA VAL A 187 11.48 14.11 -7.36
C VAL A 187 12.61 13.29 -7.93
N MET A 188 13.71 13.95 -8.26
CA MET A 188 14.95 13.32 -8.70
C MET A 188 15.81 13.00 -7.49
N MET A 189 16.31 11.77 -7.42
CA MET A 189 17.10 11.26 -6.31
C MET A 189 18.42 10.70 -6.80
N GLN A 190 19.50 11.08 -6.12
CA GLN A 190 20.85 10.60 -6.40
C GLN A 190 21.73 10.70 -5.16
N THR A 191 22.77 9.87 -5.04
CA THR A 191 23.74 10.05 -3.95
C THR A 191 24.55 11.33 -4.17
N ARG A 192 24.97 12.00 -3.08
CA ARG A 192 25.90 13.14 -3.14
C ARG A 192 27.21 12.79 -3.84
N ARG A 193 27.70 11.57 -3.64
CA ARG A 193 28.91 11.05 -4.28
C ARG A 193 28.73 10.94 -5.80
N SER A 194 27.66 10.28 -6.24
CA SER A 194 27.33 10.13 -7.66
C SER A 194 27.16 11.51 -8.32
N ALA A 195 26.44 12.44 -7.68
CA ALA A 195 26.27 13.80 -8.19
C ALA A 195 27.62 14.51 -8.45
N ARG A 196 28.56 14.43 -7.50
CA ARG A 196 29.90 15.03 -7.65
C ARG A 196 30.71 14.36 -8.76
N ALA A 197 30.73 13.03 -8.80
CA ALA A 197 31.45 12.27 -9.81
C ALA A 197 30.95 12.59 -11.22
N TRP A 198 29.63 12.64 -11.41
CA TRP A 198 29.03 13.01 -12.68
C TRP A 198 29.27 14.47 -13.07
N ALA A 199 29.25 15.40 -12.11
CA ALA A 199 29.61 16.79 -12.36
C ALA A 199 31.06 16.97 -12.82
N VAL A 200 31.98 16.08 -12.43
CA VAL A 200 33.36 16.06 -12.97
C VAL A 200 33.34 15.54 -14.42
N ARG A 201 32.71 14.39 -14.68
CA ARG A 201 32.60 13.80 -16.02
C ARG A 201 31.99 14.76 -17.05
N TYR A 202 30.92 15.48 -16.66
CA TYR A 202 30.30 16.48 -17.52
C TYR A 202 31.25 17.64 -17.86
N ARG A 203 32.02 18.13 -16.87
CA ARG A 203 33.01 19.19 -17.09
C ARG A 203 34.17 18.72 -17.97
N GLU A 204 34.63 17.49 -17.78
CA GLU A 204 35.68 16.89 -18.61
C GLU A 204 35.23 16.71 -20.07
N ALA A 205 34.02 16.20 -20.30
CA ALA A 205 33.45 16.08 -21.64
C ALA A 205 33.30 17.46 -22.31
N ALA A 206 32.77 18.44 -21.58
CA ALA A 206 32.65 19.81 -22.07
C ALA A 206 34.02 20.43 -22.43
N ALA A 207 35.05 20.18 -21.61
CA ALA A 207 36.41 20.66 -21.89
C ALA A 207 37.05 20.01 -23.14
N ARG A 208 36.65 18.77 -23.47
CA ARG A 208 37.07 18.08 -24.70
C ARG A 208 36.19 18.39 -25.92
N GLY A 209 35.14 19.20 -25.76
CA GLY A 209 34.16 19.45 -26.82
C GLY A 209 33.31 18.22 -27.17
N GLU A 210 33.23 17.26 -26.25
CA GLU A 210 32.47 16.02 -26.41
C GLU A 210 31.00 16.22 -25.95
N PRO A 211 30.06 15.42 -26.48
CA PRO A 211 28.71 15.40 -25.97
C PRO A 211 28.68 15.01 -24.48
N PRO A 212 27.71 15.54 -23.71
CA PRO A 212 27.58 15.21 -22.31
C PRO A 212 27.34 13.71 -22.14
N PRO A 213 28.10 13.01 -21.29
CA PRO A 213 27.96 11.57 -21.13
C PRO A 213 26.57 11.20 -20.61
N GLU A 214 26.01 10.13 -21.16
CA GLU A 214 24.72 9.60 -20.75
C GLU A 214 24.81 9.05 -19.33
N ARG A 215 23.83 9.42 -18.50
CA ARG A 215 23.76 9.00 -17.11
C ARG A 215 22.62 8.02 -16.89
N PRO A 216 22.87 6.87 -16.25
CA PRO A 216 21.81 5.92 -15.90
C PRO A 216 20.70 6.62 -15.10
N THR A 217 19.49 6.53 -15.63
CA THR A 217 18.30 7.16 -15.07
C THR A 217 17.17 6.14 -15.04
N VAL A 218 16.52 6.00 -13.88
CA VAL A 218 15.41 5.08 -13.66
C VAL A 218 14.17 5.91 -13.38
N LEU A 219 13.15 5.74 -14.22
CA LEU A 219 11.82 6.28 -13.96
C LEU A 219 11.08 5.34 -13.00
N PHE A 220 10.63 5.86 -11.87
CA PHE A 220 9.85 5.12 -10.89
C PHE A 220 8.42 5.67 -10.82
N VAL A 221 7.46 4.81 -11.16
CA VAL A 221 6.04 5.08 -11.01
C VAL A 221 5.59 4.41 -9.71
N PRO A 222 5.16 5.17 -8.70
CA PRO A 222 4.75 4.59 -7.41
C PRO A 222 3.52 3.70 -7.55
N GLY A 223 3.46 2.67 -6.71
CA GLY A 223 2.31 1.78 -6.60
C GLY A 223 1.12 2.44 -5.90
N GLY A 224 0.21 1.63 -5.35
CA GLY A 224 -1.01 2.13 -4.69
C GLY A 224 -2.26 2.12 -5.55
N ALA A 225 -2.24 1.32 -6.62
CA ALA A 225 -3.38 1.05 -7.49
C ALA A 225 -4.04 2.31 -8.07
N PHE A 226 -3.24 3.37 -8.29
CA PHE A 226 -3.70 4.69 -8.72
C PHE A 226 -4.66 5.41 -7.75
N ILE A 227 -4.89 4.88 -6.56
CA ILE A 227 -5.82 5.44 -5.57
C ILE A 227 -5.07 6.25 -4.51
N THR A 228 -3.83 5.89 -4.20
CA THR A 228 -3.01 6.58 -3.19
C THR A 228 -1.52 6.46 -3.54
N ASP A 229 -0.70 7.36 -3.00
CA ASP A 229 0.75 7.19 -2.94
C ASP A 229 1.24 6.77 -1.56
N PHE A 230 2.46 6.23 -1.55
CA PHE A 230 3.18 5.85 -0.35
C PHE A 230 4.56 6.50 -0.31
N GLU A 231 4.68 7.79 -0.68
CA GLU A 231 5.96 8.49 -0.91
C GLU A 231 7.02 8.20 0.17
N ALA A 232 6.68 8.34 1.45
CA ALA A 232 7.61 8.07 2.54
C ALA A 232 8.04 6.59 2.61
N ALA A 233 7.14 5.65 2.33
CA ALA A 233 7.47 4.22 2.29
C ALA A 233 8.30 3.88 1.05
N ASP A 234 7.94 4.40 -0.12
CA ASP A 234 8.69 4.21 -1.36
C ASP A 234 10.13 4.71 -1.21
N TYR A 235 10.32 5.86 -0.56
CA TYR A 235 11.66 6.40 -0.29
C TYR A 235 12.57 5.44 0.47
N PHE A 236 12.02 4.63 1.37
CA PHE A 236 12.81 3.63 2.08
C PHE A 236 13.48 2.64 1.10
N PHE A 237 12.72 2.16 0.12
CA PHE A 237 13.22 1.25 -0.91
C PHE A 237 14.08 1.98 -1.95
N LEU A 238 13.65 3.15 -2.40
CA LEU A 238 14.33 3.91 -3.44
C LEU A 238 15.69 4.44 -2.98
N HIS A 239 15.86 4.81 -1.71
CA HIS A 239 17.18 5.20 -1.21
C HIS A 239 18.19 4.05 -1.27
N ARG A 240 17.74 2.81 -1.07
CA ARG A 240 18.58 1.62 -1.26
C ARG A 240 18.95 1.45 -2.73
N TRP A 241 17.99 1.57 -3.64
CA TRP A 241 18.25 1.48 -5.09
C TRP A 241 19.21 2.56 -5.57
N VAL A 242 19.02 3.81 -5.17
CA VAL A 242 19.92 4.92 -5.53
C VAL A 242 21.36 4.65 -5.10
N ARG A 243 21.57 4.03 -3.94
CA ARG A 243 22.91 3.67 -3.45
C ARG A 243 23.53 2.52 -4.22
N GLN A 244 22.74 1.50 -4.55
CA GLN A 244 23.24 0.30 -5.21
C GLN A 244 23.50 0.50 -6.70
N CYS A 245 22.63 1.24 -7.38
CA CYS A 245 22.71 1.41 -8.83
C CYS A 245 23.53 2.64 -9.25
N GLU A 246 23.86 3.54 -8.31
CA GLU A 246 24.49 4.85 -8.56
C GLU A 246 23.80 5.72 -9.64
N ALA A 247 22.54 5.40 -9.97
CA ALA A 247 21.71 6.04 -10.96
C ALA A 247 20.94 7.24 -10.40
N ILE A 248 20.39 8.07 -11.30
CA ILE A 248 19.31 8.99 -10.94
C ILE A 248 18.01 8.19 -10.88
N VAL A 249 17.29 8.27 -9.76
CA VAL A 249 15.92 7.77 -9.69
C VAL A 249 14.96 8.94 -9.79
N VAL A 250 14.00 8.87 -10.71
CA VAL A 250 12.98 9.89 -10.96
C VAL A 250 11.64 9.37 -10.43
N TYR A 251 11.21 9.88 -9.28
CA TYR A 251 9.92 9.55 -8.68
C TYR A 251 8.83 10.48 -9.23
N VAL A 252 7.78 9.92 -9.82
CA VAL A 252 6.66 10.68 -10.39
C VAL A 252 5.50 10.76 -9.41
N CYS A 253 5.02 11.97 -9.12
CA CYS A 253 3.77 12.17 -8.39
C CYS A 253 2.66 12.43 -9.40
N TYR A 254 1.74 11.48 -9.55
CA TYR A 254 0.56 11.56 -10.41
C TYR A 254 -0.70 11.83 -9.59
N ASP A 255 -1.77 12.28 -10.25
CA ASP A 255 -3.06 12.47 -9.58
C ASP A 255 -3.78 11.13 -9.41
N TYR A 256 -4.53 11.00 -8.32
CA TYR A 256 -5.15 9.73 -7.93
C TYR A 256 -6.64 9.66 -8.32
N ALA A 257 -7.11 8.45 -8.55
CA ALA A 257 -8.53 8.13 -8.59
C ALA A 257 -9.12 8.18 -7.16
N PRO A 258 -10.40 8.58 -6.99
CA PRO A 258 -11.37 8.86 -8.04
C PRO A 258 -11.33 10.29 -8.60
N GLN A 259 -10.50 11.19 -8.05
CA GLN A 259 -10.48 12.60 -8.46
C GLN A 259 -10.04 12.77 -9.92
N VAL A 260 -9.11 11.93 -10.37
CA VAL A 260 -8.67 11.84 -11.76
C VAL A 260 -8.81 10.38 -12.20
N PRO A 261 -9.93 9.98 -12.83
CA PRO A 261 -10.13 8.61 -13.28
C PRO A 261 -9.25 8.28 -14.49
N TYR A 262 -9.11 6.98 -14.79
CA TYR A 262 -8.38 6.51 -15.96
C TYR A 262 -8.92 7.15 -17.26
N PRO A 263 -8.05 7.56 -18.22
CA PRO A 263 -6.58 7.40 -18.24
C PRO A 263 -5.79 8.53 -17.58
N GLY A 264 -6.45 9.46 -16.88
CA GLY A 264 -5.83 10.70 -16.40
C GLY A 264 -4.59 10.54 -15.52
N PRO A 265 -4.44 9.51 -14.66
CA PRO A 265 -3.19 9.27 -13.92
C PRO A 265 -1.98 8.87 -14.80
N MET A 266 -2.22 8.43 -16.05
CA MET A 266 -1.18 7.95 -16.98
C MET A 266 -0.72 8.99 -18.00
N LEU A 267 -1.39 10.14 -18.08
CA LEU A 267 -1.10 11.26 -19.00
C LEU A 267 -0.40 12.41 -18.28
#